data_AF-A0A536GM91-F1
#
_entry.id   AF-A0A536GM91-F1
#
_cell.length_a   1.000
_cell.length_b   1.000
_cell.length_c   1.000
_cell.angle_alpha   90.00
_cell.angle_beta   90.00
_cell.angle_gamma   90.00
#
_symmetry.space_group_name_H-M   'P 1'
#
loop_
_entity.id
_entity.type
_entity.pdbx_description
1 polymer ?
#
loop_
_entity_poly.entity_id
_entity_poly.type
_entity_poly.pdbx_seq_one_letter_code
_entity_poly.pdbx_strand_id
1 'polypeptide(L)'
;MNSRTVNRIPTAYKWLFLALIFLGVFSFYTYLVSTGSLTALTLGQEQWVLQRPLTRFDCVVREWKYLGEAQISAVIVLALCIVCWLLGYRRRVALVLILLLGIGIGGEYLGKQYIEQPVPVSIQQGMGTLNCPQLHQSVLRRIPLLLGIWWFAPAPLHWQTVIKQNAVAAPLYGEDAFADFGYPSGHAFRWMLIGLVAFWLAWRQVRRRILRRLLMAL
;
A
#
# COMPACT_ATOMS: atom_id res chain seq x y z
N MET A 1 37.15 34.80 22.89
CA MET A 1 35.85 34.75 22.18
C MET A 1 35.41 33.30 22.06
N ASN A 2 34.36 32.93 22.79
CA ASN A 2 33.84 31.56 22.87
C ASN A 2 33.29 31.11 21.51
N SER A 3 33.94 30.11 20.93
CA SER A 3 33.40 29.29 19.85
C SER A 3 32.14 28.59 20.36
N ARG A 4 30.96 29.05 19.92
CA ARG A 4 29.69 28.36 20.14
C ARG A 4 29.75 27.03 19.38
N THR A 5 29.99 25.94 20.10
CA THR A 5 29.75 24.59 19.61
C THR A 5 28.25 24.46 19.31
N VAL A 6 27.88 24.60 18.04
CA VAL A 6 26.54 24.28 17.58
C VAL A 6 26.34 22.78 17.82
N ASN A 7 25.62 22.42 18.88
CA ASN A 7 25.25 21.05 19.20
C ASN A 7 24.44 20.48 18.03
N ARG A 8 25.12 19.77 17.11
CA ARG A 8 24.46 19.06 16.02
C ARG A 8 23.68 17.90 16.62
N ILE A 9 22.35 18.03 16.61
CA ILE A 9 21.44 16.94 16.96
C ILE A 9 21.82 15.71 16.12
N PRO A 10 22.17 14.57 16.75
CA PRO A 10 22.52 13.37 16.03
C PRO A 10 21.37 12.94 15.12
N THR A 11 21.70 12.47 13.91
CA THR A 11 20.73 12.10 12.87
C THR A 11 19.67 11.11 13.38
N ALA A 12 20.03 10.23 14.31
CA ALA A 12 19.12 9.28 14.95
C ALA A 12 17.93 9.96 15.65
N TYR A 13 18.15 11.08 16.35
CA TYR A 13 17.08 11.81 17.02
C TYR A 13 16.10 12.44 16.04
N LYS A 14 16.57 12.89 14.86
CA LYS A 14 15.68 13.41 13.81
C LYS A 14 14.74 12.33 13.29
N TRP A 15 15.26 11.13 13.06
CA TRP A 15 14.46 9.99 12.62
C TRP A 15 13.52 9.49 13.71
N LEU A 16 13.96 9.47 14.97
CA LEU A 16 13.11 9.13 16.10
C LEU A 16 11.95 10.13 16.23
N PHE A 17 12.25 11.43 16.18
CA PHE A 17 11.23 12.47 16.25
C PHE A 17 10.22 12.36 15.09
N LEU A 18 10.70 12.12 13.87
CA LEU A 18 9.83 11.89 12.71
C LEU A 18 8.95 10.64 12.90
N ALA A 19 9.53 9.54 13.41
CA ALA A 19 8.78 8.32 13.71
C ALA A 19 7.71 8.55 14.78
N LEU A 20 8.00 9.35 15.82
CA LEU A 20 7.04 9.73 16.85
C LEU A 20 5.90 10.59 16.27
N ILE A 21 6.20 11.53 15.37
CA ILE A 21 5.16 12.29 14.66
C ILE A 21 4.26 11.34 13.85
N PHE A 22 4.84 10.45 13.05
CA PHE A 22 4.05 9.50 12.26
C PHE A 22 3.22 8.57 13.14
N LEU A 23 3.76 8.12 14.27
CA LEU A 23 3.02 7.33 15.24
C LEU A 23 1.85 8.13 15.83
N GLY A 24 2.08 9.39 16.22
CA GLY A 24 1.01 10.25 16.74
C GLY A 24 -0.10 10.50 15.72
N VAL A 25 0.26 10.79 14.46
CA VAL A 25 -0.71 10.95 13.36
C VAL A 25 -1.47 9.64 13.10
N PHE A 26 -0.76 8.51 13.07
CA PHE A 26 -1.37 7.19 12.90
C PHE A 26 -2.35 6.89 14.03
N SER A 27 -1.95 7.03 15.30
CA SER A 27 -2.79 6.79 16.47
C SER A 27 -4.02 7.71 16.50
N PHE A 28 -3.86 8.99 16.17
CA PHE A 28 -4.98 9.92 16.08
C PHE A 28 -5.95 9.51 14.96
N TYR A 29 -5.45 9.13 13.78
CA TYR A 29 -6.28 8.63 12.69
C TYR A 29 -6.99 7.33 13.08
N THR A 30 -6.30 6.39 13.71
CA THR A 30 -6.87 5.15 14.25
C THR A 30 -8.02 5.43 15.20
N TYR A 31 -7.85 6.40 16.12
CA TYR A 31 -8.90 6.81 17.04
C TYR A 31 -10.13 7.39 16.32
N LEU A 32 -9.93 8.21 15.29
CA LEU A 32 -11.04 8.73 14.48
C LEU A 32 -11.79 7.63 13.72
N VAL A 33 -11.08 6.62 13.22
CA VAL A 33 -11.69 5.45 12.58
C VAL A 33 -12.45 4.60 13.60
N SER A 34 -11.86 4.30 14.76
CA SER A 34 -12.49 3.43 15.77
C SER A 34 -13.74 4.05 16.39
N THR A 35 -13.86 5.38 16.37
CA THR A 35 -15.08 6.09 16.83
C THR A 35 -16.15 6.19 15.75
N GLY A 36 -15.90 5.74 14.52
CA GLY A 36 -16.82 5.88 13.39
C GLY A 36 -16.94 7.32 12.85
N SER A 37 -16.13 8.25 13.36
CA SER A 37 -16.19 9.68 12.98
C SER A 37 -15.93 9.92 11.49
N LEU A 38 -15.20 8.99 10.85
CA LEU A 38 -14.85 9.08 9.42
C LEU A 38 -15.76 8.26 8.51
N THR A 39 -16.70 7.47 9.04
CA THR A 39 -17.49 6.52 8.24
C THR A 39 -18.22 7.20 7.08
N ALA A 40 -18.91 8.31 7.35
CA ALA A 40 -19.63 9.06 6.31
C ALA A 40 -18.71 9.53 5.18
N LEU A 41 -17.52 10.05 5.56
CA LEU A 41 -16.53 10.54 4.61
C LEU A 41 -15.93 9.40 3.79
N THR A 42 -15.60 8.28 4.43
CA THR A 42 -15.03 7.11 3.75
C THR A 42 -16.04 6.50 2.78
N LEU A 43 -17.28 6.30 3.20
CA LEU A 43 -18.34 5.77 2.33
C LEU A 43 -18.65 6.72 1.16
N GLY A 44 -18.66 8.03 1.41
CA GLY A 44 -18.81 9.03 0.35
C GLY A 44 -17.67 8.99 -0.67
N GLN A 45 -16.42 8.75 -0.23
CA GLN A 45 -15.28 8.56 -1.13
C GLN A 45 -15.41 7.27 -1.96
N GLU A 46 -15.81 6.16 -1.34
CA GLU A 46 -16.03 4.89 -2.05
C GLU A 46 -17.14 5.03 -3.10
N GLN A 47 -18.26 5.65 -2.75
CA GLN A 47 -19.35 5.92 -3.68
C GLN A 47 -18.92 6.85 -4.81
N TRP A 48 -18.11 7.88 -4.51
CA TRP A 48 -17.53 8.76 -5.54
C TRP A 48 -16.62 8.00 -6.51
N VAL A 49 -15.80 7.07 -6.01
CA VAL A 49 -14.97 6.19 -6.87
C VAL A 49 -15.84 5.29 -7.74
N LEU A 50 -17.03 4.90 -7.28
CA LEU A 50 -18.00 4.15 -8.09
C LEU A 50 -18.78 5.02 -9.08
N GLN A 51 -18.82 6.34 -8.94
CA GLN A 51 -19.51 7.21 -9.91
C GLN A 51 -18.71 7.38 -11.22
N ARG A 52 -17.38 7.45 -11.14
CA ARG A 52 -16.52 7.59 -12.33
C ARG A 52 -16.67 6.40 -13.29
N PRO A 53 -16.51 6.55 -14.62
CA PRO A 53 -16.62 5.43 -15.58
C PRO A 53 -15.59 4.32 -15.29
N LEU A 54 -15.96 3.07 -15.60
CA LEU A 54 -15.02 1.94 -15.52
C LEU A 54 -14.00 2.07 -16.66
N THR A 55 -12.73 2.00 -16.30
CA THR A 55 -11.60 2.17 -17.21
C THR A 55 -10.74 0.93 -17.22
N ARG A 56 -9.99 0.72 -18.31
CA ARG A 56 -8.98 -0.33 -18.40
C ARG A 56 -7.88 -0.21 -17.34
N PHE A 57 -7.65 1.01 -16.85
CA PHE A 57 -6.71 1.29 -15.78
C PHE A 57 -7.12 0.63 -14.46
N ASP A 58 -8.41 0.40 -14.24
CA ASP A 58 -8.91 -0.25 -13.02
C ASP A 58 -8.40 -1.70 -12.90
N CYS A 59 -8.25 -2.38 -14.03
CA CYS A 59 -7.60 -3.68 -14.09
C CYS A 59 -6.16 -3.61 -13.58
N VAL A 60 -5.39 -2.60 -13.99
CA VAL A 60 -3.99 -2.43 -13.57
C VAL A 60 -3.91 -2.18 -12.07
N VAL A 61 -4.72 -1.25 -11.56
CA VAL A 61 -4.77 -0.94 -10.12
C VAL A 61 -5.16 -2.18 -9.32
N ARG A 62 -6.10 -2.97 -9.81
CA ARG A 62 -6.47 -4.24 -9.17
C ARG A 62 -5.36 -5.27 -9.20
N GLU A 63 -4.63 -5.41 -10.30
CA GLU A 63 -3.49 -6.32 -10.38
C GLU A 63 -2.37 -5.90 -9.41
N TRP A 64 -2.13 -4.58 -9.26
CA TRP A 64 -1.18 -4.06 -8.27
C TRP A 64 -1.61 -4.30 -6.83
N LYS A 65 -2.91 -4.42 -6.53
CA LYS A 65 -3.38 -4.82 -5.20
C LYS A 65 -2.79 -6.17 -4.78
N TYR A 66 -2.72 -7.14 -5.70
CA TYR A 66 -2.18 -8.48 -5.40
C TYR A 66 -0.73 -8.41 -4.95
N LEU A 67 0.06 -7.49 -5.51
CA LEU A 67 1.44 -7.31 -5.09
C LEU A 67 1.57 -6.99 -3.59
N GLY A 68 0.55 -6.39 -2.97
CA GLY A 68 0.50 -6.09 -1.53
C GLY A 68 -0.06 -7.19 -0.65
N GLU A 69 -0.47 -8.32 -1.22
CA GLU A 69 -0.82 -9.49 -0.43
C GLU A 69 0.37 -9.98 0.39
N ALA A 70 0.10 -10.55 1.56
CA ALA A 70 1.13 -10.95 2.51
C ALA A 70 2.12 -11.95 1.87
N GLN A 71 1.61 -12.91 1.10
CA GLN A 71 2.41 -13.94 0.43
C GLN A 71 3.34 -13.32 -0.62
N ILE A 72 2.81 -12.47 -1.50
CA ILE A 72 3.62 -11.83 -2.56
C ILE A 72 4.63 -10.85 -1.94
N SER A 73 4.21 -10.08 -0.93
CA SER A 73 5.08 -9.18 -0.18
C SER A 73 6.24 -9.94 0.48
N ALA A 74 5.99 -11.14 1.03
CA ALA A 74 7.04 -11.99 1.60
C ALA A 74 8.07 -12.43 0.55
N VAL A 75 7.61 -12.83 -0.64
CA VAL A 75 8.50 -13.17 -1.76
C VAL A 75 9.35 -11.96 -2.18
N ILE A 76 8.75 -10.77 -2.28
CA ILE A 76 9.47 -9.53 -2.63
C ILE A 76 10.51 -9.19 -1.56
N VAL A 77 10.16 -9.29 -0.27
CA VAL A 77 11.11 -9.05 0.83
C VAL A 77 12.27 -10.04 0.79
N LEU A 78 12.00 -11.32 0.52
CA LEU A 78 13.04 -12.33 0.35
C LEU A 78 13.98 -11.99 -0.82
N ALA A 79 13.43 -11.56 -1.96
CA ALA A 79 14.22 -11.07 -3.09
C ALA A 79 15.09 -9.86 -2.70
N LEU A 80 14.54 -8.89 -1.95
CA LEU A 80 15.30 -7.74 -1.43
C LEU A 80 16.43 -8.17 -0.48
N CYS A 81 16.20 -9.18 0.37
CA CYS A 81 17.23 -9.75 1.23
C CYS A 81 18.38 -10.36 0.41
N ILE A 82 18.06 -11.13 -0.65
CA ILE A 82 19.05 -11.69 -1.56
C ILE A 82 19.84 -10.57 -2.24
N VAL A 83 19.16 -9.56 -2.79
CA VAL A 83 19.79 -8.40 -3.42
C VAL A 83 20.71 -7.67 -2.43
N CYS A 84 20.28 -7.47 -1.19
CA CYS A 84 21.12 -6.86 -0.16
C CYS A 84 22.37 -7.71 0.13
N TRP A 85 22.24 -9.03 0.18
CA TRP A 85 23.38 -9.92 0.38
C TRP A 85 24.37 -9.84 -0.80
N LEU A 86 23.88 -9.91 -2.04
CA LEU A 86 24.71 -9.77 -3.24
C LEU A 86 25.43 -8.41 -3.31
N LEU A 87 24.82 -7.36 -2.78
CA LEU A 87 25.41 -6.01 -2.69
C LEU A 87 26.36 -5.83 -1.49
N GLY A 88 26.63 -6.89 -0.72
CA GLY A 88 27.58 -6.89 0.39
C GLY A 88 27.06 -6.22 1.67
N TYR A 89 25.75 -6.07 1.83
CA TYR A 89 25.19 -5.55 3.08
C TYR A 89 25.30 -6.58 4.22
N ARG A 90 25.37 -6.09 5.47
CA ARG A 90 25.45 -6.94 6.67
C ARG A 90 24.18 -7.78 6.81
N ARG A 91 24.31 -9.01 7.32
CA ARG A 91 23.18 -9.92 7.63
C ARG A 91 22.09 -9.28 8.50
N ARG A 92 22.46 -8.32 9.36
CA ARG A 92 21.51 -7.54 10.18
C ARG A 92 20.46 -6.79 9.35
N VAL A 93 20.76 -6.40 8.12
CA VAL A 93 19.80 -5.74 7.23
C VAL A 93 18.66 -6.70 6.87
N ALA A 94 18.96 -7.96 6.56
CA ALA A 94 17.94 -8.97 6.28
C ALA A 94 17.02 -9.21 7.50
N LEU A 95 17.60 -9.27 8.71
CA LEU A 95 16.81 -9.38 9.94
C LEU A 95 15.85 -8.20 10.13
N VAL A 96 16.32 -6.97 9.86
CA VAL A 96 15.46 -5.77 9.92
C VAL A 96 14.34 -5.84 8.90
N LEU A 97 14.60 -6.30 7.67
CA LEU A 97 13.57 -6.43 6.64
C LEU A 97 12.49 -7.45 6.99
N ILE A 98 12.89 -8.59 7.55
CA ILE A 98 11.96 -9.62 8.02
C ILE A 98 11.13 -9.08 9.20
N LEU A 99 11.77 -8.37 10.14
CA LEU A 99 11.08 -7.74 11.26
C LEU A 99 10.03 -6.73 10.79
N LEU A 100 10.37 -5.88 9.82
CA LEU A 100 9.44 -4.90 9.23
C LEU A 100 8.25 -5.59 8.55
N LEU A 101 8.47 -6.70 7.84
CA LEU A 101 7.37 -7.49 7.27
C LEU A 101 6.48 -8.08 8.37
N GLY A 102 7.09 -8.61 9.43
CA GLY A 102 6.37 -9.15 10.59
C GLY A 102 5.50 -8.10 11.28
N ILE A 103 6.03 -6.91 11.51
CA ILE A 103 5.26 -5.75 12.00
C ILE A 103 4.13 -5.40 11.02
N GLY A 104 4.41 -5.46 9.71
CA GLY A 104 3.44 -5.29 8.63
C GLY A 104 2.21 -6.19 8.76
N ILE A 105 2.46 -7.49 8.85
CA ILE A 105 1.43 -8.53 8.94
C ILE A 105 0.74 -8.49 10.31
N GLY A 106 1.50 -8.37 11.39
CA GLY A 106 0.96 -8.32 12.75
C GLY A 106 0.08 -7.09 12.99
N GLY A 107 0.49 -5.93 12.48
CA GLY A 107 -0.30 -4.69 12.57
C GLY A 107 -1.62 -4.78 11.81
N GLU A 108 -1.63 -5.38 10.62
CA GLU A 108 -2.87 -5.68 9.90
C GLU A 108 -3.75 -6.64 10.71
N TYR A 109 -3.19 -7.77 11.14
CA TYR A 109 -3.94 -8.78 11.87
C TYR A 109 -4.60 -8.20 13.12
N LEU A 110 -3.83 -7.52 13.97
CA LEU A 110 -4.34 -6.92 15.20
C LEU A 110 -5.36 -5.82 14.89
N GLY A 111 -5.08 -4.90 13.97
CA GLY A 111 -6.00 -3.82 13.67
C GLY A 111 -7.35 -4.34 13.14
N LYS A 112 -7.32 -5.37 12.29
CA LYS A 112 -8.51 -6.05 11.80
C LYS A 112 -9.26 -6.86 12.86
N GLN A 113 -8.65 -7.23 13.98
CA GLN A 113 -9.37 -7.90 15.07
C GLN A 113 -10.09 -6.91 15.99
N TYR A 114 -9.65 -5.65 16.05
CA TYR A 114 -10.15 -4.68 17.02
C TYR A 114 -10.94 -3.53 16.41
N ILE A 115 -10.84 -3.31 15.10
CA ILE A 115 -11.43 -2.15 14.44
C ILE A 115 -12.31 -2.64 13.30
N GLU A 116 -13.61 -2.63 13.57
CA GLU A 116 -14.64 -2.87 12.57
C GLU A 116 -14.91 -1.59 11.78
N GLN A 117 -14.94 -1.71 10.46
CA GLN A 117 -15.33 -0.63 9.57
C GLN A 117 -16.61 -1.05 8.85
N PRO A 118 -17.77 -0.44 9.16
CA PRO A 118 -19.02 -0.82 8.51
C PRO A 118 -18.99 -0.40 7.04
N VAL A 119 -19.25 -1.35 6.14
CA VAL A 119 -19.35 -1.11 4.69
C VAL A 119 -20.68 -1.71 4.19
N PRO A 120 -21.55 -0.92 3.53
CA PRO A 120 -22.77 -1.44 2.93
C PRO A 120 -22.47 -2.51 1.86
N VAL A 121 -23.29 -3.57 1.82
CA VAL A 121 -23.14 -4.67 0.84
C VAL A 121 -23.05 -4.16 -0.60
N SER A 122 -23.89 -3.18 -0.93
CA SER A 122 -23.98 -2.57 -2.25
C SER A 122 -22.66 -1.93 -2.68
N ILE A 123 -22.02 -1.17 -1.79
CA ILE A 123 -20.72 -0.55 -2.03
C ILE A 123 -19.64 -1.62 -2.17
N GLN A 124 -19.63 -2.63 -1.30
CA GLN A 124 -18.67 -3.73 -1.38
C GLN A 124 -18.77 -4.50 -2.72
N GLN A 125 -19.99 -4.81 -3.15
CA GLN A 125 -20.27 -5.44 -4.45
C GLN A 125 -19.85 -4.53 -5.61
N GLY A 126 -20.17 -3.24 -5.54
CA GLY A 126 -19.75 -2.22 -6.49
C GLY A 126 -18.24 -2.16 -6.64
N MET A 127 -17.51 -2.11 -5.53
CA MET A 127 -16.03 -2.13 -5.52
C MET A 127 -15.47 -3.44 -6.08
N GLY A 128 -16.20 -4.55 -5.94
CA GLY A 128 -15.90 -5.82 -6.60
C GLY A 128 -15.94 -5.76 -8.13
N THR A 129 -16.73 -4.84 -8.72
CA THR A 129 -16.81 -4.67 -10.18
C THR A 129 -15.58 -4.02 -10.80
N LEU A 130 -14.72 -3.39 -10.00
CA LEU A 130 -13.44 -2.82 -10.44
C LEU A 130 -12.43 -3.89 -10.90
N ASN A 131 -12.74 -5.16 -10.65
CA ASN A 131 -11.92 -6.29 -11.09
C ASN A 131 -12.09 -6.57 -12.57
N CYS A 132 -11.15 -7.32 -13.15
CA CYS A 132 -11.23 -7.72 -14.56
C CYS A 132 -11.26 -9.25 -14.67
N PRO A 133 -12.45 -9.87 -14.48
CA PRO A 133 -12.60 -11.32 -14.41
C PRO A 133 -12.14 -12.05 -15.67
N GLN A 134 -12.17 -11.38 -16.82
CA GLN A 134 -11.70 -11.92 -18.11
C GLN A 134 -10.20 -12.23 -18.12
N LEU A 135 -9.42 -11.66 -17.20
CA LEU A 135 -7.99 -11.92 -17.03
C LEU A 135 -7.68 -13.10 -16.11
N HIS A 136 -8.70 -13.67 -15.44
CA HIS A 136 -8.45 -14.74 -14.50
C HIS A 136 -8.02 -16.05 -15.19
N GLN A 137 -8.30 -16.18 -16.49
CA GLN A 137 -8.10 -17.40 -17.29
C GLN A 137 -6.63 -17.68 -17.67
N SER A 138 -5.72 -16.69 -17.68
CA SER A 138 -4.31 -16.96 -18.01
C SER A 138 -3.33 -15.99 -17.35
N VAL A 139 -2.26 -16.55 -16.76
CA VAL A 139 -1.19 -15.81 -16.07
C VAL A 139 -0.43 -14.89 -17.03
N LEU A 140 -0.18 -15.36 -18.26
CA LEU A 140 0.56 -14.60 -19.28
C LEU A 140 -0.11 -13.27 -19.64
N ARG A 141 -1.46 -13.22 -19.61
CA ARG A 141 -2.22 -11.99 -19.89
C ARG A 141 -2.16 -10.98 -18.74
N ARG A 142 -1.71 -11.38 -17.54
CA ARG A 142 -1.56 -10.49 -16.38
C ARG A 142 -0.22 -9.75 -16.37
N ILE A 143 0.82 -10.30 -17.01
CA ILE A 143 2.17 -9.69 -17.02
C ILE A 143 2.14 -8.24 -17.56
N PRO A 144 1.48 -7.93 -18.70
CA PRO A 144 1.41 -6.55 -19.18
C PRO A 144 0.75 -5.61 -18.16
N LEU A 145 -0.26 -6.08 -17.43
CA LEU A 145 -0.97 -5.26 -16.44
C LEU A 145 -0.12 -5.01 -15.19
N LEU A 146 0.63 -6.02 -14.73
CA LEU A 146 1.59 -5.84 -13.65
C LEU A 146 2.64 -4.78 -14.01
N LEU A 147 3.04 -4.72 -15.28
CA LEU A 147 3.94 -3.69 -15.82
C LEU A 147 3.26 -2.32 -16.05
N GLY A 148 1.96 -2.18 -15.78
CA GLY A 148 1.23 -0.93 -15.94
C GLY A 148 0.71 -0.66 -17.36
N ILE A 149 0.78 -1.65 -18.25
CA ILE A 149 0.43 -1.52 -19.66
C ILE A 149 -1.09 -1.66 -19.84
N TRP A 150 -1.85 -0.61 -19.47
CA TRP A 150 -3.31 -0.67 -19.39
C TRP A 150 -4.03 -0.92 -20.72
N TRP A 151 -3.41 -0.64 -21.86
CA TRP A 151 -4.07 -0.79 -23.16
C TRP A 151 -4.30 -2.25 -23.54
N PHE A 152 -3.58 -3.20 -22.91
CA PHE A 152 -3.83 -4.64 -23.02
C PHE A 152 -4.98 -5.13 -22.12
N ALA A 153 -5.54 -4.29 -21.26
CA ALA A 153 -6.66 -4.70 -20.43
C ALA A 153 -7.95 -4.83 -21.27
N PRO A 154 -8.79 -5.85 -21.00
CA PRO A 154 -10.07 -6.02 -21.66
C PRO A 154 -11.02 -4.87 -21.30
N ALA A 155 -11.98 -4.60 -22.19
CA ALA A 155 -13.06 -3.67 -21.89
C ALA A 155 -13.96 -4.22 -20.77
N PRO A 156 -14.58 -3.35 -19.94
CA PRO A 156 -15.51 -3.77 -18.91
C PRO A 156 -16.73 -4.47 -19.52
N LEU A 157 -17.23 -5.50 -18.84
CA LEU A 157 -18.44 -6.23 -19.25
C LEU A 157 -19.69 -5.43 -18.89
N HIS A 158 -20.78 -5.66 -19.64
CA HIS A 158 -22.04 -4.97 -19.43
C HIS A 158 -22.57 -5.16 -18.00
N TRP A 159 -22.55 -6.39 -17.47
CA TRP A 159 -23.03 -6.68 -16.11
C TRP A 159 -22.24 -5.93 -15.02
N GLN A 160 -20.95 -5.65 -15.24
CA GLN A 160 -20.15 -4.87 -14.28
C GLN A 160 -20.68 -3.44 -14.17
N THR A 161 -21.09 -2.87 -15.31
CA THR A 161 -21.69 -1.54 -15.36
C THR A 161 -23.03 -1.52 -14.63
N VAL A 162 -23.86 -2.57 -14.79
CA VAL A 162 -25.16 -2.68 -14.11
C VAL A 162 -25.01 -2.77 -12.60
N ILE A 163 -24.15 -3.67 -12.09
CA ILE A 163 -23.94 -3.82 -10.64
C ILE A 163 -23.41 -2.52 -10.03
N LYS A 164 -22.48 -1.86 -10.73
CA LYS A 164 -21.94 -0.58 -10.30
C LYS A 164 -22.99 0.52 -10.24
N GLN A 165 -23.89 0.61 -11.22
CA GLN A 165 -24.99 1.59 -11.19
C GLN A 165 -25.91 1.37 -9.99
N ASN A 166 -26.23 0.11 -9.68
CA ASN A 166 -27.01 -0.26 -8.51
C ASN A 166 -26.28 0.12 -7.20
N ALA A 167 -24.97 -0.10 -7.14
CA ALA A 167 -24.15 0.26 -5.97
C ALA A 167 -24.09 1.78 -5.74
N VAL A 168 -24.01 2.58 -6.82
CA VAL A 168 -24.01 4.05 -6.74
C VAL A 168 -25.36 4.59 -6.25
N ALA A 169 -26.47 3.95 -6.64
CA ALA A 169 -27.82 4.38 -6.25
C ALA A 169 -28.22 3.92 -4.83
N ALA A 170 -27.45 3.02 -4.22
CA ALA A 170 -27.77 2.48 -2.91
C ALA A 170 -27.55 3.51 -1.79
N PRO A 171 -28.38 3.48 -0.73
CA PRO A 171 -28.16 4.34 0.43
C PRO A 171 -26.86 3.96 1.15
N LEU A 172 -26.13 4.98 1.63
CA LEU A 172 -24.89 4.79 2.39
C LEU A 172 -25.13 4.24 3.80
N TYR A 173 -26.34 4.42 4.31
CA TYR A 173 -26.78 3.92 5.61
C TYR A 173 -27.93 2.94 5.39
N GLY A 174 -27.75 1.71 5.82
CA GLY A 174 -28.75 0.66 5.75
C GLY A 174 -28.48 -0.39 6.82
N GLU A 175 -29.52 -1.13 7.20
CA GLU A 175 -29.43 -2.18 8.22
C GLU A 175 -28.52 -3.35 7.78
N ASP A 176 -28.30 -3.49 6.47
CA ASP A 176 -27.49 -4.56 5.85
C ASP A 176 -25.98 -4.24 5.80
N ALA A 177 -25.45 -3.38 6.67
CA ALA A 177 -24.00 -3.10 6.66
C ALA A 177 -23.21 -4.30 7.21
N PHE A 178 -22.26 -4.83 6.42
CA PHE A 178 -21.31 -5.81 6.92
C PHE A 178 -20.19 -5.09 7.68
N ALA A 179 -19.77 -5.65 8.81
CA ALA A 179 -18.50 -5.29 9.42
C ALA A 179 -17.38 -5.81 8.53
N ASP A 180 -16.81 -4.94 7.69
CA ASP A 180 -15.59 -5.26 6.97
C ASP A 180 -14.41 -4.90 7.89
N PHE A 181 -13.47 -5.83 8.00
CA PHE A 181 -12.21 -5.57 8.68
C PHE A 181 -11.22 -5.00 7.66
N GLY A 182 -11.59 -3.88 7.05
CA GLY A 182 -10.80 -3.21 6.00
C GLY A 182 -9.63 -2.40 6.57
N TYR A 183 -9.71 -2.02 7.85
CA TYR A 183 -8.72 -1.19 8.52
C TYR A 183 -7.82 -2.00 9.49
N PRO A 184 -6.52 -1.72 9.52
CA PRO A 184 -5.75 -0.92 8.57
C PRO A 184 -5.53 -1.69 7.25
N SER A 185 -5.32 -0.95 6.16
CA SER A 185 -4.99 -1.56 4.87
C SER A 185 -3.60 -2.21 4.91
N GLY A 186 -3.58 -3.54 5.07
CA GLY A 186 -2.34 -4.31 5.11
C GLY A 186 -1.53 -4.21 3.81
N HIS A 187 -2.21 -4.12 2.66
CA HIS A 187 -1.55 -3.91 1.36
C HIS A 187 -0.75 -2.59 1.37
N ALA A 188 -1.39 -1.49 1.78
CA ALA A 188 -0.75 -0.18 1.81
C ALA A 188 0.41 -0.14 2.81
N PHE A 189 0.22 -0.70 4.01
CA PHE A 189 1.24 -0.71 5.05
C PHE A 189 2.49 -1.48 4.61
N ARG A 190 2.34 -2.69 4.04
CA ARG A 190 3.46 -3.48 3.51
C ARG A 190 4.16 -2.77 2.33
N TRP A 191 3.41 -2.23 1.37
CA TRP A 191 4.00 -1.58 0.19
C TRP A 191 4.72 -0.28 0.52
N MET A 192 4.23 0.49 1.49
CA MET A 192 4.93 1.65 1.99
C MET A 192 6.30 1.26 2.55
N LEU A 193 6.36 0.22 3.38
CA LEU A 193 7.62 -0.27 3.97
C LEU A 193 8.58 -0.82 2.90
N ILE A 194 8.11 -1.70 2.03
CA ILE A 194 8.90 -2.28 0.93
C ILE A 194 9.41 -1.17 0.00
N GLY A 195 8.54 -0.23 -0.37
CA GLY A 195 8.86 0.90 -1.24
C GLY A 195 9.93 1.81 -0.65
N LEU A 196 9.83 2.15 0.64
CA LEU A 196 10.84 2.97 1.33
C LEU A 196 12.22 2.28 1.35
N VAL A 197 12.26 0.97 1.61
CA VAL A 197 13.51 0.19 1.55
C VAL A 197 14.07 0.15 0.14
N ALA A 198 13.25 -0.17 -0.86
CA ALA A 198 13.66 -0.26 -2.25
C ALA A 198 14.21 1.09 -2.75
N PHE A 199 13.52 2.18 -2.41
CA PHE A 199 13.95 3.55 -2.73
C PHE A 199 15.29 3.89 -2.05
N TRP A 200 15.44 3.56 -0.76
CA TRP A 200 16.69 3.76 -0.04
C TRP A 200 17.86 2.99 -0.67
N LEU A 201 17.64 1.73 -1.04
CA LEU A 201 18.64 0.90 -1.74
C LEU A 201 19.01 1.52 -3.08
N ALA A 202 18.02 1.88 -3.91
CA ALA A 202 18.24 2.50 -5.22
C ALA A 202 19.05 3.79 -5.09
N TRP A 203 18.63 4.70 -4.21
CA TRP A 203 19.32 5.96 -3.94
C TRP A 203 20.78 5.74 -3.52
N ARG A 204 21.01 4.81 -2.58
CA ARG A 204 22.35 4.52 -2.07
C ARG A 204 23.27 3.94 -3.15
N GLN A 205 22.76 3.09 -4.04
CA GLN A 205 23.55 2.51 -5.13
C GLN A 205 23.84 3.52 -6.24
N VAL A 206 22.85 4.32 -6.64
CA VAL A 206 23.04 5.39 -7.63
C VAL A 206 24.10 6.37 -7.15
N ARG A 207 23.99 6.86 -5.91
CA ARG A 207 24.96 7.81 -5.34
C ARG A 207 26.37 7.21 -5.28
N ARG A 208 26.52 5.95 -4.89
CA ARG A 208 27.83 5.26 -4.87
C ARG A 208 28.43 5.14 -6.27
N ARG A 209 27.64 4.80 -7.28
CA ARG A 209 28.12 4.68 -8.67
C ARG A 209 28.52 6.03 -9.25
N ILE A 210 27.72 7.08 -9.03
CA ILE A 210 28.04 8.44 -9.48
C ILE A 210 29.33 8.92 -8.80
N LEU A 211 29.42 8.78 -7.47
CA LEU A 211 30.63 9.15 -6.73
C LEU A 211 31.87 8.37 -7.23
N ARG A 212 31.72 7.07 -7.50
CA ARG A 212 32.81 6.24 -8.04
C ARG A 212 33.23 6.70 -9.45
N ARG A 213 32.28 7.07 -10.32
CA ARG A 213 32.58 7.62 -11.66
C ARG A 213 33.30 8.96 -11.57
N LEU A 214 32.85 9.85 -10.68
CA LEU A 214 33.52 11.14 -10.45
C LEU A 214 34.95 10.96 -9.91
N LEU A 215 35.16 10.03 -8.98
CA LEU A 215 36.48 9.71 -8.45
C LEU A 215 37.43 9.02 -9.45
N MET A 216 36.90 8.38 -10.51
CA MET A 216 37.72 7.82 -11.58
C MET A 216 38.01 8.83 -12.70
N ALA A 217 37.31 9.97 -12.72
CA ALA A 217 37.48 11.04 -13.70
C ALA A 217 38.36 12.20 -13.19
N LEU A 218 38.70 12.20 -11.89
CA LEU A 218 39.67 13.07 -11.23
C LEU A 218 41.00 12.33 -11.09
#